data_AF-A0A8T5QY35-F1
#
_entry.id   AF-A0A8T5QY35-F1
#
_cell.length_a   1.000
_cell.length_b   1.000
_cell.length_c   1.000
_cell.angle_alpha   90.00
_cell.angle_beta   90.00
_cell.angle_gamma   90.00
#
_symmetry.space_group_name_H-M   'P 1'
#
loop_
_entity.id
_entity.type
_entity.pdbx_description
1 polymer ?
#
loop_
_entity_poly.entity_id
_entity_poly.type
_entity_poly.pdbx_seq_one_letter_code
_entity_poly.pdbx_strand_id
1 'polypeptide(L)'
;MNKPEKQISTGSVQATIWNNAKGNTSYKTISLTRRYKDQNGKWQSSNSLRLNDLPKAQLALAKAYEYLVLREGVEESIEEELVL
;
A
#
# COMPACT_ATOMS: atom_id res chain seq x y z
N MET A 1 4.02 -14.39 -8.99
CA MET A 1 3.10 -13.67 -8.09
C MET A 1 3.86 -12.47 -7.55
N ASN A 2 3.42 -11.25 -7.85
CA ASN A 2 4.16 -10.04 -7.45
C ASN A 2 4.12 -9.96 -5.92
N LYS A 3 5.28 -9.88 -5.28
CA LYS A 3 5.35 -9.71 -3.83
C LYS A 3 4.95 -8.26 -3.50
N PRO A 4 4.17 -8.03 -2.44
CA PRO A 4 3.87 -6.68 -2.01
C PRO A 4 5.17 -5.98 -1.60
N GLU A 5 5.33 -4.75 -2.06
CA GLU A 5 6.48 -3.91 -1.73
C GLU A 5 6.37 -3.36 -0.31
N LYS A 6 5.17 -2.90 0.06
CA LYS A 6 4.87 -2.38 1.38
C LYS A 6 3.43 -2.66 1.76
N GLN A 7 3.20 -2.91 3.04
CA GLN A 7 1.86 -2.98 3.63
C GLN A 7 1.78 -2.00 4.79
N ILE A 8 0.71 -1.22 4.82
CA ILE A 8 0.42 -0.22 5.84
C ILE A 8 -0.94 -0.54 6.42
N SER A 9 -1.00 -0.77 7.73
CA SER A 9 -2.23 -1.21 8.40
C SER A 9 -2.70 -0.18 9.42
N THR A 10 -3.99 0.17 9.38
CA THR A 10 -4.67 1.07 10.31
C THR A 10 -5.84 0.31 10.95
N GLY A 11 -5.52 -0.56 11.90
CA GLY A 11 -6.50 -1.46 12.52
C GLY A 11 -7.00 -2.51 11.52
N SER A 12 -8.31 -2.48 11.21
CA SER A 12 -8.95 -3.43 10.30
C SER A 12 -8.70 -3.14 8.82
N VAL A 13 -8.14 -1.99 8.45
CA VAL A 13 -7.88 -1.63 7.05
C VAL A 13 -6.39 -1.71 6.76
N GLN A 14 -6.04 -2.20 5.58
CA GLN A 14 -4.68 -2.31 5.08
C GLN A 14 -4.58 -1.74 3.67
N ALA A 15 -3.64 -0.82 3.44
CA ALA A 15 -3.17 -0.43 2.12
C ALA A 15 -1.93 -1.25 1.76
N THR A 16 -1.97 -1.91 0.61
CA THR A 16 -0.86 -2.70 0.08
C THR A 16 -0.36 -2.05 -1.19
N ILE A 17 0.94 -1.74 -1.22
CA ILE A 17 1.66 -1.18 -2.35
C ILE A 17 2.31 -2.33 -3.10
N TRP A 18 2.08 -2.38 -4.41
CA TRP A 18 2.59 -3.39 -5.32
C TRP A 18 3.54 -2.76 -6.32
N ASN A 19 4.67 -3.42 -6.58
CA ASN A 19 5.50 -3.12 -7.73
C ASN A 19 5.15 -4.07 -8.87
N ASN A 20 4.50 -3.53 -9.91
CA ASN A 20 4.12 -4.31 -11.08
C ASN A 20 5.05 -3.97 -12.25
N ALA A 21 5.17 -4.91 -13.19
CA ALA A 21 5.92 -4.71 -14.42
C ALA A 21 5.04 -5.09 -15.62
N LYS A 22 5.14 -4.30 -16.69
CA LYS A 22 4.56 -4.61 -18.00
C LYS A 22 5.61 -4.31 -19.06
N GLY A 23 6.21 -5.35 -19.64
CA GLY A 23 7.39 -5.20 -20.49
C GLY A 23 8.56 -4.62 -19.67
N ASN A 24 9.20 -3.58 -20.19
CA ASN A 24 10.31 -2.89 -19.52
C ASN A 24 9.87 -1.75 -18.57
N THR A 25 8.57 -1.52 -18.41
CA THR A 25 8.05 -0.45 -17.54
C THR A 25 7.55 -1.04 -16.23
N SER A 26 8.08 -0.56 -15.11
CA SER A 26 7.52 -0.81 -13.78
C SER A 26 6.54 0.30 -13.39
N TYR A 27 5.54 -0.04 -12.59
CA TYR A 27 4.58 0.92 -12.05
C TYR A 27 4.04 0.44 -10.71
N LYS A 28 3.74 1.39 -9.83
CA LYS A 28 3.18 1.11 -8.50
C LYS A 28 1.66 1.05 -8.55
N THR A 29 1.05 0.13 -7.82
CA THR A 29 -0.40 0.16 -7.55
C THR A 29 -0.69 0.00 -6.07
N ILE A 30 -1.85 0.49 -5.63
CA ILE A 30 -2.27 0.42 -4.24
C ILE A 30 -3.62 -0.29 -4.16
N SER A 31 -3.73 -1.27 -3.26
CA SER A 31 -4.99 -1.95 -2.97
C SER A 31 -5.39 -1.76 -1.51
N LEU A 32 -6.66 -1.44 -1.26
CA LEU A 32 -7.23 -1.42 0.09
C LEU A 32 -7.93 -2.74 0.41
N THR A 33 -7.69 -3.23 1.62
CA THR A 33 -8.30 -4.46 2.13
C THR A 33 -8.75 -4.28 3.56
N ARG A 34 -9.95 -4.77 3.87
CA ARG A 34 -10.49 -4.84 5.23
C ARG A 34 -10.37 -6.25 5.78
N ARG A 35 -9.75 -6.42 6.94
CA ARG A 35 -9.63 -7.67 7.69
C ARG A 35 -10.72 -7.76 8.76
N TYR A 36 -11.36 -8.91 8.84
CA TYR A 36 -12.38 -9.19 9.85
C TYR A 36 -12.37 -10.68 10.21
N LYS A 37 -12.86 -11.04 11.40
CA LYS A 37 -13.14 -12.43 11.72
C LYS A 37 -14.56 -12.78 11.29
N ASP A 38 -14.73 -13.92 10.65
CA ASP A 38 -16.06 -14.48 10.38
C ASP A 38 -16.64 -15.17 11.62
N GLN A 39 -17.86 -15.71 11.47
CA GLN A 39 -18.57 -16.42 12.53
C GLN A 39 -17.84 -17.66 13.07
N ASN A 40 -16.91 -18.23 12.29
CA ASN A 40 -16.08 -19.37 12.69
C ASN A 40 -14.76 -18.91 13.33
N GLY A 41 -14.58 -17.61 13.57
CA GLY A 41 -13.37 -17.01 14.11
C GLY A 41 -12.21 -16.93 13.11
N LYS A 42 -12.43 -17.29 11.83
CA LYS A 42 -11.39 -17.27 10.80
C LYS A 42 -11.23 -15.86 10.26
N TRP A 43 -9.98 -15.44 10.11
CA TRP A 43 -9.67 -14.15 9.50
C TRP A 43 -9.95 -14.17 8.00
N GLN A 44 -10.75 -13.22 7.56
CA GLN A 44 -11.12 -12.98 6.18
C GLN A 44 -10.66 -11.59 5.73
N SER A 45 -10.57 -11.40 4.42
CA SER A 45 -10.29 -10.12 3.78
C SER A 45 -11.41 -9.76 2.80
N SER A 46 -11.75 -8.48 2.72
CA SER A 46 -12.73 -7.95 1.77
C SER A 46 -12.27 -6.61 1.23
N ASN A 47 -12.61 -6.31 -0.02
CA ASN A 47 -12.31 -5.02 -0.65
C ASN A 47 -13.46 -4.02 -0.44
N SER A 48 -14.56 -4.45 0.20
CA SER A 48 -15.68 -3.59 0.59
C SER A 48 -15.40 -2.97 1.96
N LEU A 49 -15.41 -1.63 1.98
CA LEU A 49 -15.27 -0.82 3.18
C LEU A 49 -16.64 -0.47 3.76
N ARG A 50 -16.71 -0.36 5.09
CA ARG A 50 -17.88 0.17 5.81
C ARG A 50 -17.60 1.61 6.23
N LEU A 51 -18.63 2.31 6.72
CA LEU A 51 -18.51 3.70 7.17
C LEU A 51 -17.34 3.91 8.16
N ASN A 52 -17.20 3.02 9.14
CA ASN A 52 -16.15 3.10 10.17
C ASN A 52 -14.75 2.70 9.67
N ASP A 53 -14.65 2.19 8.44
CA ASP A 53 -13.36 1.92 7.80
C ASP A 53 -12.84 3.15 7.08
N LEU A 54 -13.67 4.14 6.75
CA LEU A 54 -13.27 5.31 5.95
C LEU A 54 -12.15 6.14 6.62
N PRO A 55 -12.22 6.50 7.92
CA PRO A 55 -11.12 7.25 8.55
C PRO A 55 -9.80 6.46 8.57
N LYS A 56 -9.89 5.13 8.72
CA LYS A 56 -8.74 4.23 8.70
C LYS A 56 -8.15 4.13 7.30
N ALA A 57 -8.99 4.01 6.27
CA ALA A 57 -8.60 3.99 4.87
C ALA A 57 -7.91 5.30 4.48
N GLN A 58 -8.46 6.45 4.89
CA GLN A 58 -7.84 7.76 4.67
C GLN A 58 -6.43 7.82 5.26
N LEU A 59 -6.25 7.42 6.51
CA LEU A 59 -4.92 7.41 7.14
C LEU A 59 -3.96 6.43 6.45
N ALA A 60 -4.44 5.23 6.08
CA ALA A 60 -3.62 4.25 5.37
C ALA A 60 -3.17 4.75 3.99
N LEU A 61 -4.07 5.41 3.25
CA LEU A 61 -3.76 6.02 1.96
C LEU A 61 -2.79 7.20 2.11
N ALA A 62 -2.99 8.07 3.10
CA ALA A 62 -2.07 9.17 3.37
C ALA A 62 -0.65 8.67 3.65
N LYS A 63 -0.51 7.60 4.44
CA LYS A 63 0.78 6.95 4.71
C LYS A 63 1.36 6.22 3.50
N ALA A 64 0.52 5.66 2.63
CA ALA A 64 0.98 5.07 1.38
C ALA A 64 1.52 6.14 0.42
N TYR A 65 0.83 7.28 0.32
CA TYR A 65 1.29 8.42 -0.46
C TYR A 65 2.61 8.98 0.07
N GLU A 66 2.70 9.22 1.38
CA GLU A 66 3.93 9.65 2.06
C GLU A 66 5.09 8.70 1.74
N TYR A 67 4.86 7.39 1.83
CA TYR A 67 5.88 6.39 1.50
C TYR A 67 6.33 6.46 0.04
N LEU A 68 5.41 6.60 -0.91
CA LEU A 68 5.74 6.63 -2.34
C LEU A 68 6.51 7.90 -2.70
N VAL A 69 5.99 9.06 -2.29
CA VAL A 69 6.55 10.35 -2.68
C VAL A 69 7.87 10.65 -1.98
N LEU A 70 7.97 10.38 -0.68
CA LEU A 70 9.21 10.65 0.04
C LEU A 70 10.30 9.62 -0.30
N ARG A 71 9.94 8.40 -0.72
CA ARG A 71 10.93 7.42 -1.17
C ARG A 71 11.43 7.70 -2.58
N GLU A 72 10.55 8.10 -3.50
CA GLU A 72 10.96 8.55 -4.85
C GLU A 72 11.95 9.71 -4.75
N GLY A 73 11.69 10.71 -3.91
CA GLY A 73 12.62 11.83 -3.71
C GLY A 73 13.97 11.42 -3.12
N VAL A 74 14.03 10.34 -2.32
CA VAL A 74 15.29 9.80 -1.80
C VAL A 74 16.04 9.03 -2.89
N GLU A 75 15.37 8.18 -3.67
CA GLU A 75 16.00 7.43 -4.76
C GLU A 75 16.52 8.37 -5.87
N GLU A 76 15.76 9.41 -6.26
CA GLU A 76 16.22 10.46 -7.19
C GLU A 76 17.46 11.19 -6.65
N SER A 77 17.47 11.58 -5.38
CA SER A 77 18.61 12.29 -4.79
C SER A 77 19.89 11.44 -4.71
N ILE A 78 19.75 10.12 -4.53
CA ILE A 78 20.89 9.18 -4.51
C ILE A 78 21.42 8.95 -5.92
N GLU A 79 20.54 8.84 -6.92
CA GLU A 79 20.94 8.73 -8.33
C GLU A 79 21.68 9.99 -8.81
N GLU A 80 21.22 11.18 -8.44
CA GLU A 80 21.93 12.43 -8.75
C GLU A 80 23.33 12.49 -8.12
N GLU A 81 23.51 12.03 -6.88
CA GLU A 81 24.80 12.00 -6.19
C GLU A 81 25.77 10.96 -6.78
N LEU A 82 25.27 9.83 -7.28
CA LEU A 82 26.08 8.76 -7.90
C LEU A 82 26.54 9.06 -9.34
N VAL A 83 25.95 10.07 -9.99
CA VAL A 83 26.26 10.47 -11.37
C VAL A 83 27.28 11.64 -11.41
N LEU A 84 27.68 12.16 -10.25
CA LEU A 84 28.76 13.16 -10.06
C LEU A 84 30.09 12.50 -9.66
#